data_AF-A0ABD2N8U1-F1
#
_entry.id   AF-A0ABD2N8U1-F1
#
_cell.length_a   1.000
_cell.length_b   1.000
_cell.length_c   1.000
_cell.angle_alpha   90.00
_cell.angle_beta   90.00
_cell.angle_gamma   90.00
#
_symmetry.space_group_name_H-M   'P 1'
#
loop_
_entity.id
_entity.type
_entity.pdbx_description
1 polymer ?
#
loop_
_entity_poly.entity_id
_entity_poly.type
_entity_poly.pdbx_seq_one_letter_code
_entity_poly.pdbx_strand_id
1 'polypeptide(L)'
;MVMFAADTSLVLSADSESIEDRVFGTLDKLDLWFTENELLMNSGKTKIVEFNYSVNFKRTVYNQRKGTATLESSESVWFLEVHLDHRLNWKDHLDVLCGHMARYAYVLKVLASTVSRGAAMMADHTYAH
;
A
#
# COMPACT_ATOMS: atom_id res chain seq x y z
N MET A 1 -8.97 12.80 -3.38
CA MET A 1 -7.82 12.23 -4.09
C MET A 1 -6.57 12.70 -3.38
N VAL A 2 -5.68 11.78 -3.02
CA VAL A 2 -4.36 12.09 -2.46
C VAL A 2 -3.34 11.71 -3.53
N MET A 3 -2.42 12.62 -3.83
CA MET A 3 -1.35 12.39 -4.80
C MET A 3 -0.01 12.55 -4.10
N PHE A 4 0.89 11.59 -4.30
CA PHE A 4 2.24 11.62 -3.78
C PHE A 4 3.21 11.14 -4.87
N ALA A 5 4.04 12.04 -5.38
CA ALA A 5 4.87 11.80 -6.56
C ALA A 5 4.04 11.23 -7.74
N ALA A 6 4.30 9.98 -8.15
CA ALA A 6 3.57 9.31 -9.22
C ALA A 6 2.37 8.47 -8.71
N ASP A 7 2.22 8.30 -7.39
CA ASP A 7 1.16 7.51 -6.80
C ASP A 7 -0.10 8.36 -6.59
N THR A 8 -1.24 7.83 -7.02
CA THR A 8 -2.56 8.46 -6.85
C THR A 8 -3.46 7.52 -6.07
N SER A 9 -4.09 8.02 -5.00
CA SER A 9 -4.97 7.23 -4.14
C SER A 9 -6.33 7.90 -3.98
N LEU A 10 -7.37 7.08 -3.97
CA LEU A 10 -8.75 7.51 -3.81
C LEU A 10 -9.42 6.68 -2.73
N VAL A 11 -10.17 7.37 -1.87
CA VAL A 11 -11.04 6.76 -0.88
C VAL A 11 -12.47 6.96 -1.37
N LEU A 12 -13.19 5.86 -1.50
CA LEU A 12 -14.58 5.85 -1.94
C LEU A 12 -15.45 5.29 -0.82
N SER A 13 -16.66 5.84 -0.70
CA SER A 13 -17.69 5.34 0.20
C SER A 13 -19.01 5.34 -0.57
N ALA A 14 -19.73 4.23 -0.50
CA ALA A 14 -21.04 4.05 -1.10
C ALA A 14 -21.76 2.92 -0.34
N ASP A 15 -23.07 2.84 -0.52
CA ASP A 15 -23.85 1.70 -0.04
C ASP A 15 -23.48 0.46 -0.85
N SER A 16 -23.64 -0.73 -0.26
CA SER A 16 -23.20 -2.01 -0.86
C SER A 16 -23.76 -2.26 -2.25
N GLU A 17 -24.96 -1.77 -2.56
CA GLU A 17 -25.60 -1.94 -3.88
C GLU A 17 -25.00 -1.04 -4.96
N SER A 18 -24.34 0.05 -4.56
CA SER A 18 -23.85 1.11 -5.47
C SER A 18 -22.32 1.19 -5.55
N ILE A 19 -21.61 0.45 -4.70
CA ILE A 19 -20.16 0.59 -4.57
C ILE A 19 -19.42 0.18 -5.85
N GLU A 20 -19.87 -0.89 -6.52
CA GLU A 20 -19.25 -1.34 -7.78
C GLU A 20 -19.39 -0.27 -8.87
N ASP A 21 -20.61 0.22 -9.11
CA ASP A 21 -20.85 1.27 -10.10
C ASP A 21 -20.09 2.56 -9.75
N ARG A 22 -19.95 2.88 -8.46
CA ARG A 22 -19.16 4.04 -8.01
C ARG A 22 -17.66 3.85 -8.24
N VAL A 23 -17.14 2.65 -8.00
CA VAL A 23 -15.74 2.30 -8.29
C VAL A 23 -15.48 2.43 -9.78
N PHE A 24 -16.30 1.82 -10.64
CA PHE A 24 -16.13 1.90 -12.10
C PHE A 24 -16.29 3.32 -12.62
N GLY A 25 -17.34 4.02 -12.22
CA GLY A 25 -17.57 5.41 -12.63
C GLY A 25 -16.45 6.36 -12.16
N THR A 26 -15.73 6.01 -11.10
CA THR A 26 -14.55 6.75 -10.65
C THR A 26 -13.31 6.38 -11.47
N LEU A 27 -13.09 5.09 -11.75
CA LEU A 27 -11.97 4.62 -12.56
C LEU A 27 -12.04 5.16 -13.99
N ASP A 28 -13.22 5.18 -14.60
CA ASP A 28 -13.41 5.74 -15.95
C ASP A 28 -13.09 7.24 -15.99
N LYS A 29 -13.46 7.98 -14.94
CA LYS A 29 -13.13 9.41 -14.82
C LYS A 29 -11.64 9.64 -14.58
N LEU A 30 -10.99 8.78 -13.81
CA LEU A 30 -9.55 8.84 -13.59
C LEU A 30 -8.78 8.54 -14.87
N ASP A 31 -9.17 7.50 -15.59
CA ASP A 31 -8.54 7.12 -16.85
C ASP A 31 -8.66 8.23 -17.90
N LEU A 32 -9.84 8.86 -17.99
CA LEU A 32 -10.05 10.04 -18.81
C LEU A 32 -9.15 11.20 -18.38
N TRP A 33 -9.12 11.52 -17.08
CA TRP A 33 -8.29 12.60 -16.55
C TRP A 33 -6.80 12.35 -16.80
N PHE A 34 -6.32 11.12 -16.60
CA PHE A 34 -4.94 10.76 -16.91
C PHE A 34 -4.66 10.94 -18.41
N THR A 35 -5.53 10.43 -19.28
CA THR A 35 -5.37 10.54 -20.73
C THR A 35 -5.35 11.99 -21.21
N GLU A 36 -6.25 12.83 -20.68
CA GLU A 36 -6.31 14.28 -20.98
C GLU A 36 -5.06 15.04 -20.53
N ASN A 37 -4.32 14.50 -19.56
CA ASN A 37 -3.07 15.07 -19.02
C ASN A 37 -1.81 14.34 -19.52
N GLU A 38 -1.92 13.56 -20.60
CA GLU A 38 -0.80 12.79 -21.17
C GLU A 38 -0.16 11.78 -20.19
N LEU A 39 -0.94 11.30 -19.24
CA LEU A 39 -0.59 10.27 -18.27
C LEU A 39 -1.28 8.95 -18.61
N LEU A 40 -0.73 7.84 -18.12
CA LEU A 40 -1.28 6.50 -18.32
C LEU A 40 -1.58 5.83 -16.98
N MET A 41 -2.81 5.37 -16.79
CA MET A 41 -3.17 4.55 -15.64
C MET A 41 -2.63 3.13 -15.83
N ASN A 42 -1.79 2.66 -14.91
CA ASN A 42 -1.27 1.29 -14.94
C ASN A 42 -2.22 0.33 -14.23
N SER A 43 -3.16 -0.25 -14.96
CA SER A 43 -4.14 -1.21 -14.42
C SER A 43 -3.50 -2.41 -13.70
N GLY A 44 -2.32 -2.88 -14.13
CA GLY A 44 -1.60 -3.98 -13.48
C GLY A 44 -0.99 -3.61 -12.12
N LYS A 45 -0.74 -2.31 -11.88
CA LYS A 45 -0.26 -1.78 -10.59
C LYS A 45 -1.38 -1.21 -9.73
N THR A 46 -2.53 -0.89 -10.31
CA THR A 46 -3.70 -0.40 -9.56
C THR A 46 -4.20 -1.45 -8.57
N LYS A 47 -4.34 -1.05 -7.31
CA LYS A 47 -4.84 -1.90 -6.24
C LYS A 47 -6.15 -1.32 -5.69
N ILE A 48 -7.11 -2.19 -5.43
CA ILE A 48 -8.35 -1.85 -4.73
C ILE A 48 -8.30 -2.57 -3.38
N VAL A 49 -8.52 -1.84 -2.30
CA VAL A 49 -8.67 -2.43 -0.97
C VAL A 49 -10.08 -2.13 -0.49
N GLU A 50 -10.85 -3.18 -0.24
CA GLU A 50 -12.21 -3.08 0.27
C GLU A 50 -12.17 -3.18 1.80
N PHE A 51 -12.30 -2.04 2.47
CA PHE A 51 -12.22 -2.02 3.93
C PHE A 51 -13.48 -2.58 4.57
N ASN A 52 -13.33 -3.62 5.40
CA ASN A 52 -14.42 -4.23 6.15
C ASN A 52 -13.91 -4.99 7.38
N TYR A 53 -14.82 -5.30 8.31
CA TYR A 53 -14.47 -5.98 9.55
C TYR A 53 -14.43 -7.52 9.44
N SER A 54 -14.64 -8.10 8.25
CA SER A 54 -14.60 -9.55 8.06
C SER A 54 -13.20 -10.09 8.35
N VAL A 55 -13.14 -11.14 9.17
CA VAL A 55 -11.89 -11.86 9.45
C VAL A 55 -11.36 -12.53 8.18
N ASN A 56 -12.26 -13.08 7.36
CA ASN A 56 -11.88 -13.74 6.12
C ASN A 56 -11.92 -12.73 4.98
N PHE A 57 -10.77 -12.51 4.35
CA PHE A 57 -10.69 -11.77 3.11
C PHE A 57 -11.45 -12.51 2.00
N LYS A 58 -12.32 -11.79 1.30
CA LYS A 58 -12.98 -12.26 0.10
C LYS A 58 -12.50 -11.41 -1.07
N ARG A 59 -11.96 -12.08 -2.08
CA ARG A 59 -11.56 -11.42 -3.32
C ARG A 59 -12.81 -11.01 -4.09
N THR A 60 -12.91 -9.72 -4.36
CA THR A 60 -13.93 -9.10 -5.20
C THR A 60 -13.28 -8.81 -6.54
N VAL A 61 -13.93 -9.23 -7.63
CA VAL A 61 -13.43 -9.05 -8.99
C VAL A 61 -14.25 -7.95 -9.65
N TYR A 62 -13.58 -6.85 -9.98
CA TYR A 62 -14.16 -5.70 -10.66
C TYR A 62 -13.87 -5.81 -12.16
N ASN A 63 -14.89 -6.21 -12.92
CA ASN A 63 -14.83 -6.28 -14.38
C ASN A 63 -15.19 -4.93 -15.02
N GLN A 64 -14.24 -4.28 -15.67
CA GLN A 64 -14.55 -3.09 -16.47
C GLN A 64 -15.49 -3.45 -17.63
N ARG A 65 -16.57 -2.67 -17.80
CA ARG A 65 -17.54 -2.86 -18.90
C ARG A 65 -16.93 -2.70 -20.31
N LYS A 66 -15.74 -2.09 -20.42
CA LYS A 66 -15.00 -1.85 -21.69
C LYS A 66 -13.77 -2.74 -21.89
N GLY A 67 -13.71 -3.89 -21.24
CA GLY A 67 -12.88 -5.03 -21.68
C GLY A 67 -11.36 -4.85 -21.65
N THR A 68 -10.82 -3.86 -20.94
CA THR A 68 -9.38 -3.54 -21.00
C THR A 68 -8.60 -3.87 -19.72
N ALA A 69 -9.25 -4.06 -18.57
CA ALA A 69 -8.62 -4.69 -17.40
C ALA A 69 -9.65 -5.21 -16.40
N THR A 70 -9.35 -6.37 -15.80
CA THR A 70 -10.00 -6.86 -14.58
C THR A 70 -9.17 -6.40 -13.39
N LEU A 71 -9.79 -5.68 -12.45
CA LEU A 71 -9.16 -5.30 -11.19
C LEU A 71 -9.65 -6.22 -10.09
N GLU A 72 -8.75 -6.68 -9.24
CA GLU A 72 -9.10 -7.51 -8.09
C GLU A 72 -8.88 -6.74 -6.80
N SER A 73 -9.77 -6.95 -5.83
CA SER A 73 -9.51 -6.49 -4.47
C SER A 73 -8.26 -7.21 -3.92
N SER A 74 -7.49 -6.48 -3.13
CA SER A 74 -6.30 -6.96 -2.45
C SER A 74 -6.55 -6.95 -0.95
N GLU A 75 -6.04 -7.98 -0.28
CA GLU A 75 -6.13 -8.11 1.18
C GLU A 75 -5.32 -7.03 1.89
N SER A 76 -4.18 -6.65 1.33
CA SER A 76 -3.34 -5.59 1.86
C SER A 76 -2.59 -4.84 0.76
N VAL A 77 -2.07 -3.67 1.10
CA VAL A 77 -1.32 -2.79 0.20
C VAL A 77 -0.27 -2.00 0.99
N TRP A 78 0.86 -1.70 0.34
CA TRP A 78 1.80 -0.70 0.83
C TRP A 78 1.35 0.69 0.38
N PHE A 79 1.09 1.56 1.34
CA PHE A 79 0.70 2.96 1.11
C PHE A 79 1.60 3.87 1.94
N LEU A 80 2.45 4.65 1.28
CA LEU A 80 3.39 5.57 1.94
C LEU A 80 4.20 4.89 3.06
N GLU A 81 4.80 3.73 2.74
CA GLU A 81 5.58 2.90 3.68
C GLU A 81 4.78 2.31 4.86
N VAL A 82 3.45 2.46 4.85
CA VAL A 82 2.55 1.81 5.78
C VAL A 82 1.94 0.58 5.10
N HIS A 83 1.97 -0.56 5.78
CA HIS A 83 1.30 -1.77 5.30
C HIS A 83 -0.13 -1.78 5.83
N LEU A 84 -1.10 -1.53 4.94
CA LEU A 84 -2.51 -1.47 5.27
C LEU A 84 -3.18 -2.77 4.84
N ASP A 85 -3.93 -3.42 5.74
CA ASP A 85 -4.81 -4.54 5.39
C ASP A 85 -6.29 -4.10 5.31
N HIS A 86 -7.13 -4.97 4.76
CA HIS A 86 -8.55 -4.72 4.55
C HIS A 86 -9.34 -4.48 5.84
N ARG A 87 -8.82 -4.88 7.00
CA ARG A 87 -9.44 -4.64 8.31
C ARG A 87 -8.89 -3.41 9.02
N LEU A 88 -7.94 -2.70 8.41
CA LEU A 88 -7.21 -1.59 9.04
C LEU A 88 -6.66 -1.97 10.42
N ASN A 89 -6.13 -3.19 10.50
CA ASN A 89 -5.51 -3.71 11.69
C ASN A 89 -3.99 -3.57 11.57
N TRP A 90 -3.32 -3.16 12.63
CA TRP A 90 -1.90 -2.87 12.55
C TRP A 90 -1.02 -4.13 12.59
N LYS A 91 -1.57 -5.34 12.53
CA LYS A 91 -0.83 -6.57 12.78
C LYS A 91 0.30 -6.77 11.77
N ASP A 92 -0.01 -6.77 10.49
CA ASP A 92 0.98 -7.05 9.44
C ASP A 92 2.07 -5.96 9.42
N HIS A 93 1.66 -4.70 9.58
CA HIS A 93 2.59 -3.58 9.71
C HIS A 93 3.50 -3.71 10.93
N LEU A 94 2.95 -4.06 12.09
CA LEU A 94 3.72 -4.26 13.33
C LEU A 94 4.65 -5.46 13.21
N ASP A 95 4.26 -6.53 12.54
CA ASP A 95 5.11 -7.70 12.32
C ASP A 95 6.33 -7.32 11.45
N VAL A 96 6.13 -6.52 10.39
CA VAL A 96 7.23 -5.98 9.58
C VAL A 96 8.11 -5.04 10.39
N LEU A 97 7.52 -4.12 11.15
CA LEU A 97 8.26 -3.15 11.96
C LEU A 97 9.11 -3.84 13.04
N CYS A 98 8.52 -4.80 13.77
CA CYS A 98 9.22 -5.60 14.76
C CYS A 98 10.38 -6.38 14.13
N GLY A 99 10.17 -6.96 12.95
CA GLY A 99 11.21 -7.66 12.20
C GLY A 99 12.38 -6.75 11.81
N HIS A 100 12.08 -5.54 11.31
CA HIS A 100 13.10 -4.55 11.01
C HIS A 100 13.86 -4.11 12.27
N MET A 101 13.16 -3.79 13.37
CA MET A 101 13.78 -3.41 14.63
C MET A 101 14.67 -4.52 15.21
N ALA A 102 14.20 -5.78 15.18
CA ALA A 102 14.99 -6.92 15.65
C ALA A 102 16.27 -7.10 14.82
N ARG A 103 16.18 -6.95 13.49
CA ARG A 103 17.35 -6.98 12.60
C ARG A 103 18.33 -5.86 12.93
N TYR A 104 17.85 -4.63 13.10
CA TYR A 104 18.70 -3.50 13.46
C TYR A 104 19.38 -3.69 14.82
N ALA A 105 18.64 -4.10 15.84
CA ALA A 105 19.20 -4.40 17.16
C ALA A 105 20.27 -5.49 17.10
N TYR A 106 20.07 -6.53 16.28
CA TYR A 106 21.06 -7.57 16.07
C TYR A 106 22.33 -7.04 15.40
N VAL A 107 22.19 -6.26 14.32
CA VAL A 107 23.33 -5.65 13.61
C VAL A 107 24.13 -4.74 14.56
N LEU A 108 23.46 -3.87 15.33
CA LEU A 108 24.12 -2.99 16.30
C LEU A 108 24.86 -3.78 17.38
N LYS A 109 24.26 -4.88 17.88
CA LYS A 109 24.90 -5.78 18.86
C LYS A 109 26.19 -6.40 18.30
N VAL A 110 26.16 -6.87 17.04
CA VAL A 110 27.33 -7.47 16.38
C VAL A 110 28.40 -6.42 16.10
N LEU A 111 28.03 -5.23 15.64
CA LEU A 111 28.99 -4.14 15.39
C LEU A 111 29.64 -3.69 16.70
N ALA A 112 28.87 -3.51 17.76
CA ALA A 112 29.40 -3.11 19.06
C ALA A 112 30.44 -4.11 19.63
N SER A 113 30.38 -5.38 19.26
CA SER A 113 31.35 -6.40 19.70
C SER A 113 32.52 -6.62 18.75
N THR A 114 32.48 -6.08 17.52
CA THR A 114 33.47 -6.36 16.46
C THR A 114 34.22 -5.13 15.97
N VAL A 115 33.63 -3.94 16.06
CA VAL A 115 34.24 -2.69 15.59
C VAL A 115 34.52 -1.72 16.74
N SER A 116 35.33 -0.69 16.47
CA SER A 116 35.57 0.37 17.45
C SER A 116 34.28 1.13 17.77
N ARG A 117 34.17 1.65 18.99
CA ARG A 117 32.99 2.40 19.45
C ARG A 117 32.59 3.55 18.52
N GLY A 118 33.57 4.23 17.91
CA GLY A 118 33.32 5.29 16.93
C GLY A 118 32.65 4.78 15.65
N ALA A 119 33.07 3.62 15.14
CA ALA A 119 32.46 3.01 13.96
C ALA A 119 31.04 2.48 14.25
N ALA A 120 30.80 1.93 15.43
CA ALA A 120 29.46 1.50 15.85
C ALA A 120 28.47 2.68 15.95
N MET A 121 28.90 3.83 16.50
CA MET A 121 28.05 5.03 16.56
C MET A 121 27.77 5.63 15.18
N MET A 122 28.74 5.63 14.26
CA MET A 122 28.50 6.08 12.88
C MET A 122 27.47 5.19 12.16
N ALA A 123 27.53 3.88 12.36
CA ALA A 123 26.55 2.97 11.79
C ALA A 123 25.13 3.24 12.33
N ASP A 124 24.96 3.40 13.64
CA ASP A 124 23.67 3.73 14.27
C ASP A 124 23.02 4.98 13.65
N HIS A 125 23.78 6.07 13.53
CA HIS A 125 23.32 7.31 12.92
C HIS A 125 22.97 7.18 11.43
N THR A 126 23.52 6.19 10.72
CA THR A 126 23.23 5.97 9.29
C THR A 126 21.99 5.10 9.09
N TYR A 127 21.68 4.20 10.03
CA TYR A 127 20.55 3.28 9.92
C TYR A 127 19.26 3.78 10.63
N ALA A 128 19.38 4.76 11.52
CA ALA A 128 18.24 5.39 12.21
C ALA A 128 17.57 6.54 11.43
N HIS A 129 18.06 6.82 10.21
CA HIS A 129 17.52 7.80 9.27
C HIS A 129 17.15 7.13 7.94
#